data_AF-A0A5C2HF65-F1
#
_entry.id   AF-A0A5C2HF65-F1
#
_cell.length_a   1.000
_cell.length_b   1.000
_cell.length_c   1.000
_cell.angle_alpha   90.00
_cell.angle_beta   90.00
_cell.angle_gamma   90.00
#
_symmetry.space_group_name_H-M   'P 1'
#
loop_
_entity.id
_entity.type
_entity.pdbx_description
1 polymer ?
#
loop_
_entity_poly.entity_id
_entity_poly.type
_entity_poly.pdbx_seq_one_letter_code
_entity_poly.pdbx_strand_id
1 'polypeptide(L)'
;MNRKYKNKFPFNIYENMIIEQNGEELNKEELEYLLKFSEPINYVNSSTELYNYCLFLLSKYPKFIINFLSFRKAKKILNNSNAPDSIKKLYKQIAHITIVSAMSKSR
;
A
#
# COMPACT_ATOMS: atom_id res chain seq x y z
N MET A 1 13.17 4.89 -11.13
CA MET A 1 12.58 3.56 -10.83
C MET A 1 13.69 2.52 -10.71
N ASN A 2 13.70 1.76 -9.62
CA ASN A 2 14.78 0.86 -9.29
C ASN A 2 14.73 -0.41 -10.19
N ARG A 3 15.64 -0.47 -11.18
CA ARG A 3 15.65 -1.51 -12.24
C ARG A 3 15.62 -2.95 -11.69
N LYS A 4 16.18 -3.18 -10.51
CA LYS A 4 16.24 -4.49 -9.84
C LYS A 4 14.87 -5.02 -9.41
N TYR A 5 13.92 -4.14 -9.06
CA TYR A 5 12.64 -4.52 -8.45
C TYR A 5 11.43 -4.24 -9.35
N LYS A 6 11.66 -3.84 -10.60
CA LYS A 6 10.64 -3.51 -11.61
C LYS A 6 9.48 -4.51 -11.72
N ASN A 7 9.77 -5.80 -11.52
CA ASN A 7 8.80 -6.88 -11.67
C ASN A 7 8.25 -7.43 -10.34
N LYS A 8 8.66 -6.88 -9.18
CA LYS A 8 8.21 -7.35 -7.87
C LYS A 8 6.86 -6.69 -7.54
N PHE A 9 5.78 -7.46 -7.60
CA PHE A 9 4.46 -7.01 -7.14
C PHE A 9 4.30 -7.26 -5.63
N PRO A 10 3.67 -6.36 -4.84
CA PRO A 10 3.11 -5.04 -5.21
C PRO A 10 4.13 -3.89 -5.13
N PHE A 11 5.42 -4.18 -4.89
CA PHE A 11 6.47 -3.17 -4.72
C PHE A 11 6.49 -2.14 -5.86
N ASN A 12 6.52 -2.60 -7.11
CA ASN A 12 6.62 -1.76 -8.29
C ASN A 12 5.47 -0.73 -8.43
N ILE A 13 4.25 -1.10 -8.03
CA ILE A 13 3.10 -0.20 -8.06
C ILE A 13 3.25 0.90 -7.02
N TYR A 14 3.66 0.56 -5.81
CA TYR A 14 3.87 1.55 -4.76
C TYR A 14 5.07 2.45 -5.06
N GLU A 15 6.17 1.91 -5.61
CA GLU A 15 7.32 2.69 -6.03
C GLU A 15 6.93 3.74 -7.07
N ASN A 16 6.22 3.33 -8.13
CA ASN A 16 5.77 4.26 -9.17
C ASN A 16 4.88 5.36 -8.59
N MET A 17 3.92 5.00 -7.72
CA MET A 17 3.06 5.98 -7.08
C MET A 17 3.83 6.97 -6.20
N ILE A 18 4.83 6.51 -5.45
CA ILE A 18 5.66 7.40 -4.61
C ILE A 18 6.47 8.36 -5.49
N ILE A 19 7.07 7.87 -6.57
CA ILE A 19 7.82 8.70 -7.54
C ILE A 19 6.90 9.73 -8.21
N GLU A 20 5.70 9.32 -8.64
CA GLU A 20 4.72 10.23 -9.25
C GLU A 20 4.24 11.33 -8.30
N GLN A 21 4.15 11.03 -7.00
CA GLN A 21 3.68 12.00 -6.00
C GLN A 21 4.77 12.93 -5.49
N ASN A 22 5.99 12.41 -5.32
CA ASN A 22 7.09 13.17 -4.72
C ASN A 22 8.02 13.80 -5.78
N GLY A 23 7.99 13.34 -7.03
CA GLY A 23 8.86 13.81 -8.11
C GLY A 23 10.30 13.30 -8.03
N GLU A 24 10.61 12.45 -7.05
CA GLU A 24 11.97 11.97 -6.75
C GLU A 24 11.98 10.44 -6.57
N GLU A 25 13.14 9.83 -6.78
CA GLU A 25 13.34 8.41 -6.50
C GLU A 25 13.34 8.13 -4.98
N LEU A 26 12.95 6.91 -4.61
CA LEU A 26 13.00 6.46 -3.22
C LEU A 26 14.42 6.60 -2.66
N ASN A 27 14.55 7.25 -1.52
CA ASN A 27 15.79 7.22 -0.76
C ASN A 27 16.02 5.82 -0.15
N LYS A 28 17.20 5.62 0.46
CA LYS A 28 17.58 4.30 1.01
C LYS A 28 16.58 3.78 2.06
N GLU A 29 16.13 4.63 2.98
CA GLU A 29 15.20 4.26 4.05
C GLU A 29 13.81 3.91 3.50
N GLU A 30 13.32 4.70 2.55
CA GLU A 30 12.05 4.48 1.86
C GLU A 30 12.07 3.18 1.05
N LEU A 31 13.17 2.91 0.35
CA LEU A 31 13.37 1.68 -0.41
C LEU A 31 13.37 0.45 0.49
N GLU A 32 14.14 0.47 1.58
CA GLU A 32 14.20 -0.63 2.55
C GLU A 32 12.84 -0.88 3.21
N TYR A 33 12.16 0.20 3.62
CA TYR A 33 10.81 0.10 4.19
C TYR A 33 9.83 -0.49 3.16
N LEU A 34 9.82 0.03 1.93
CA LEU A 34 8.85 -0.39 0.93
C LEU A 34 9.07 -1.85 0.51
N LEU A 35 10.32 -2.28 0.41
CA LEU A 35 10.66 -3.68 0.18
C LEU A 35 10.07 -4.56 1.27
N LYS A 36 10.23 -4.21 2.55
CA LYS A 36 9.67 -4.95 3.68
C LYS A 36 8.13 -4.92 3.70
N PHE A 37 7.54 -3.75 3.43
CA PHE A 37 6.09 -3.56 3.40
C PHE A 37 5.41 -4.43 2.32
N SER A 38 6.09 -4.62 1.20
CA SER A 38 5.63 -5.40 0.04
C SER A 38 6.14 -6.85 0.02
N GLU A 39 6.89 -7.29 1.03
CA GLU A 39 7.56 -8.58 1.01
C GLU A 39 6.63 -9.75 1.33
N PRO A 40 6.43 -10.72 0.42
CA PRO A 40 5.46 -11.81 0.61
C PRO A 40 5.86 -12.86 1.66
N ILE A 41 7.01 -12.72 2.34
CA ILE A 41 7.66 -13.81 3.11
C ILE A 41 6.87 -14.23 4.36
N ASN A 42 5.95 -13.40 4.88
CA ASN A 42 5.01 -13.83 5.92
C ASN A 42 3.58 -13.59 5.43
N TYR A 43 2.71 -14.58 5.61
CA TYR A 43 1.30 -14.60 5.20
C TYR A 43 0.45 -13.40 5.69
N VAL A 44 1.01 -12.51 6.52
CA VAL A 44 0.42 -11.24 6.94
C VAL A 44 1.50 -10.14 6.96
N ASN A 45 2.04 -9.75 5.79
CA ASN A 45 2.75 -8.47 5.70
C ASN A 45 1.74 -7.31 5.71
N SER A 46 2.20 -6.10 6.04
CA SER A 46 1.36 -4.91 6.16
C SER A 46 0.55 -4.58 4.89
N SER A 47 1.08 -4.84 3.69
CA SER A 47 0.34 -4.65 2.44
C SER A 47 -0.75 -5.71 2.25
N THR A 48 -0.47 -6.97 2.56
CA THR A 48 -1.40 -8.09 2.48
C THR A 48 -2.52 -7.95 3.51
N GLU A 49 -2.20 -7.47 4.72
CA GLU A 49 -3.19 -7.14 5.74
C GLU A 49 -4.16 -6.06 5.24
N LEU A 50 -3.63 -4.99 4.63
CA LEU A 50 -4.45 -3.92 4.07
C LEU A 50 -5.33 -4.45 2.92
N TYR A 51 -4.78 -5.31 2.05
CA TYR A 51 -5.49 -5.90 0.94
C TYR A 51 -6.66 -6.79 1.38
N ASN A 52 -6.42 -7.71 2.32
CA ASN A 52 -7.45 -8.59 2.85
C ASN A 52 -8.53 -7.80 3.60
N TYR A 53 -8.15 -6.74 4.30
CA TYR A 53 -9.10 -5.83 4.93
C TYR A 53 -10.00 -5.15 3.88
N CYS A 54 -9.43 -4.67 2.77
CA CYS A 54 -10.21 -4.09 1.68
C CYS A 54 -11.17 -5.11 1.05
N LEU A 55 -10.73 -6.35 0.81
CA LEU A 55 -11.61 -7.43 0.30
C LEU A 55 -12.78 -7.71 1.24
N PHE A 56 -12.52 -7.80 2.55
CA PHE A 56 -13.57 -7.99 3.55
C PHE A 56 -14.57 -6.84 3.57
N LEU A 57 -14.11 -5.60 3.42
CA LEU A 57 -15.02 -4.45 3.39
C LEU A 57 -15.85 -4.41 2.10
N LEU A 58 -15.26 -4.78 0.97
CA LEU A 58 -15.94 -4.83 -0.33
C LEU A 58 -17.13 -5.78 -0.35
N SER A 59 -17.10 -6.87 0.42
CA SER A 59 -18.21 -7.83 0.51
C SER A 59 -19.35 -7.39 1.42
N LYS A 60 -19.18 -6.32 2.22
CA LYS A 60 -20.13 -5.96 3.29
C LYS A 60 -20.62 -4.52 3.28
N TYR A 61 -19.90 -3.60 2.64
CA TYR A 61 -20.15 -2.16 2.79
C TYR A 61 -20.20 -1.44 1.45
N PRO A 62 -20.94 -0.31 1.37
CA PRO A 62 -20.92 0.57 0.21
C PRO A 62 -19.58 1.31 0.06
N LYS A 63 -19.26 1.72 -1.18
CA LYS A 63 -17.95 2.29 -1.58
C LYS A 63 -17.45 3.45 -0.69
N PHE A 64 -18.34 4.34 -0.25
CA PHE A 64 -17.94 5.49 0.57
C PHE A 64 -17.44 5.08 1.96
N ILE A 65 -18.03 4.04 2.56
CA ILE A 65 -17.60 3.48 3.85
C ILE A 65 -16.26 2.76 3.68
N ILE A 66 -16.10 2.01 2.59
CA ILE A 66 -14.86 1.29 2.28
C ILE A 66 -13.68 2.25 2.22
N ASN A 67 -13.79 3.35 1.48
CA ASN A 67 -12.72 4.35 1.38
C ASN A 67 -12.30 4.88 2.75
N PHE A 68 -13.27 5.27 3.59
CA PHE A 68 -12.99 5.81 4.90
C PHE A 68 -12.29 4.81 5.83
N LEU A 69 -12.77 3.57 5.88
CA LEU A 69 -12.19 2.53 6.72
C LEU A 69 -10.81 2.10 6.24
N SER A 70 -10.62 1.93 4.93
CA SER A 70 -9.34 1.59 4.33
C SER A 70 -8.29 2.68 4.54
N PHE A 71 -8.67 3.97 4.45
CA PHE A 71 -7.78 5.09 4.75
C PHE A 71 -7.31 5.07 6.21
N ARG A 72 -8.23 4.82 7.15
CA ARG A 72 -7.87 4.70 8.57
C ARG A 72 -6.96 3.50 8.82
N LYS A 73 -7.25 2.35 8.19
CA LYS A 73 -6.44 1.14 8.32
C LYS A 73 -5.04 1.35 7.76
N ALA A 74 -4.89 1.92 6.56
CA ALA A 74 -3.59 2.22 5.96
C ALA A 74 -2.77 3.16 6.85
N LYS A 75 -3.38 4.25 7.35
CA LYS A 75 -2.70 5.16 8.29
C LYS A 75 -2.21 4.44 9.54
N LYS A 76 -3.04 3.57 10.13
CA LYS A 76 -2.66 2.79 11.31
C LYS A 76 -1.51 1.84 11.02
N ILE A 77 -1.56 1.13 9.89
CA ILE A 77 -0.51 0.20 9.48
C ILE A 77 0.81 0.94 9.31
N LEU A 78 0.83 2.05 8.57
CA LEU A 78 2.05 2.84 8.30
C LEU A 78 2.66 3.45 9.58
N ASN A 79 1.81 3.85 10.53
CA ASN A 79 2.28 4.32 11.83
C ASN A 79 2.89 3.19 12.67
N ASN A 80 2.25 2.02 12.70
CA ASN A 80 2.70 0.88 13.49
C ASN A 80 3.95 0.20 12.91
N SER A 81 4.15 0.29 11.59
CA SER A 81 5.32 -0.26 10.90
C SER A 81 6.53 0.68 10.89
N ASN A 82 6.45 1.83 11.58
CA ASN A 82 7.48 2.88 11.58
C ASN A 82 7.86 3.34 10.17
N ALA A 83 6.87 3.55 9.29
CA ALA A 83 7.13 4.04 7.94
C ALA A 83 7.79 5.43 7.95
N PRO A 84 8.66 5.75 6.95
CA PRO A 84 9.14 7.10 6.72
C PRO A 84 7.99 8.10 6.57
N ASP A 85 8.19 9.34 7.02
CA ASP A 85 7.12 10.35 7.05
C ASP A 85 6.61 10.73 5.67
N SER A 86 7.49 10.69 4.66
CA SER A 86 7.14 10.82 3.24
C SER A 86 6.10 9.77 2.81
N ILE A 87 6.28 8.51 3.21
CA ILE A 87 5.36 7.41 2.90
C ILE A 87 4.09 7.49 3.74
N LYS A 88 4.18 7.88 5.01
CA LYS A 88 3.00 8.06 5.89
C LYS A 88 2.00 9.08 5.31
N LYS A 89 2.49 10.16 4.68
CA LYS A 89 1.64 11.18 4.02
C LYS A 89 0.83 10.60 2.87
N LEU A 90 1.31 9.54 2.24
CA LEU A 90 0.70 8.88 1.07
C LEU A 90 -0.32 7.78 1.44
N TYR A 91 -0.73 7.69 2.71
CA TYR A 91 -1.64 6.64 3.19
C TYR A 91 -2.96 6.53 2.41
N LYS A 92 -3.49 7.65 1.89
CA LYS A 92 -4.73 7.65 1.11
C LYS A 92 -4.50 7.02 -0.26
N GLN A 93 -3.40 7.36 -0.92
CA GLN A 93 -3.01 6.83 -2.22
C GLN A 93 -2.72 5.33 -2.13
N ILE A 94 -1.96 4.91 -1.11
CA ILE A 94 -1.69 3.50 -0.80
C ILE A 94 -3.01 2.74 -0.65
N ALA A 95 -3.91 3.21 0.22
CA ALA A 95 -5.21 2.58 0.43
C ALA A 95 -6.05 2.54 -0.85
N HIS A 96 -6.06 3.61 -1.65
CA HIS A 96 -6.82 3.65 -2.90
C HIS A 96 -6.33 2.60 -3.90
N ILE A 97 -5.01 2.50 -4.11
CA ILE A 97 -4.40 1.46 -4.95
C ILE A 97 -4.82 0.08 -4.45
N THR A 98 -4.71 -0.17 -3.14
CA THR A 98 -5.09 -1.45 -2.55
C THR A 98 -6.59 -1.77 -2.75
N ILE A 99 -7.48 -0.79 -2.60
CA ILE A 99 -8.92 -0.94 -2.85
C ILE A 99 -9.18 -1.29 -4.31
N VAL A 100 -8.57 -0.58 -5.26
CA VAL A 100 -8.74 -0.84 -6.69
C VAL A 100 -8.23 -2.24 -7.06
N SER A 101 -7.07 -2.65 -6.55
CA SER A 101 -6.55 -4.01 -6.72
C SER A 101 -7.44 -5.09 -6.06
N ALA A 102 -8.13 -4.76 -4.97
CA ALA A 102 -9.08 -5.68 -4.33
C ALA A 102 -10.37 -5.79 -5.15
N MET A 103 -10.87 -4.69 -5.71
CA MET A 103 -12.04 -4.68 -6.58
C MET A 103 -11.84 -5.53 -7.84
N SER A 104 -10.64 -5.56 -8.42
CA SER A 104 -10.36 -6.37 -9.61
C SER A 104 -10.42 -7.89 -9.35
N LYS A 105 -10.32 -8.32 -8.09
CA LYS A 105 -10.44 -9.74 -7.68
C LYS A 105 -11.83 -10.11 -7.16
N SER A 106 -12.64 -9.12 -6.80
CA SER A 106 -14.01 -9.31 -6.28
C SER A 106 -15.08 -9.38 -7.39
N ARG A 107 -14.69 -9.19 -8.65
CA ARG A 107 -15.54 -9.40 -9.84
C ARG A 107 -15.34 -10.81 -10.37
#